data_AF-A0A4S0UF38-F1
#
_entry.id   AF-A0A4S0UF38-F1
#
_cell.length_a   1.000
_cell.length_b   1.000
_cell.length_c   1.000
_cell.angle_alpha   90.00
_cell.angle_beta   90.00
_cell.angle_gamma   90.00
#
_symmetry.space_group_name_H-M   'P 1'
#
loop_
_entity.id
_entity.type
_entity.pdbx_description
1 polymer ?
#
loop_
_entity_poly.entity_id
_entity_poly.type
_entity_poly.pdbx_seq_one_letter_code
_entity_poly.pdbx_strand_id
1 'polypeptide(L)'
;DGRRFYFMNTHLPYRDEDEPRRVKGAELIGTRVAKLPADLPVVLTGDFNSEPGGDTYKAFTRVLQDTRTQVKAPQGPRLTFHDFTGKATVQL
;
A
#
# COMPACT_ATOMS: atom_id res chain seq x y z
N ASP A 1 -20.36 -5.03 18.05
CA ASP A 1 -19.82 -6.34 18.50
C ASP A 1 -18.47 -6.22 19.23
N GLY A 2 -17.81 -5.05 19.26
CA GLY A 2 -16.57 -4.85 20.01
C GLY A 2 -15.30 -5.32 19.29
N ARG A 3 -15.39 -5.67 17.99
CA ARG A 3 -14.21 -6.04 17.19
C ARG A 3 -13.22 -4.89 17.09
N ARG A 4 -11.93 -5.22 17.18
CA ARG A 4 -10.81 -4.29 17.15
C ARG A 4 -9.91 -4.60 15.97
N PHE A 5 -9.23 -3.60 15.45
CA PHE A 5 -8.21 -3.70 14.41
C PHE A 5 -7.29 -2.48 14.50
N TYR A 6 -6.11 -2.56 13.90
CA TYR A 6 -5.22 -1.42 13.72
C TYR A 6 -5.43 -0.79 12.35
N PHE A 7 -5.56 0.54 12.33
CA PHE A 7 -5.57 1.31 11.09
C PHE A 7 -4.28 2.12 10.99
N MET A 8 -3.64 2.05 9.83
CA MET A 8 -2.41 2.77 9.52
C MET A 8 -2.55 3.50 8.19
N ASN A 9 -1.94 4.67 8.08
CA ASN A 9 -1.90 5.46 6.86
C ASN A 9 -0.50 6.05 6.66
N THR A 10 -0.03 6.13 5.42
CA THR A 10 1.25 6.76 5.07
C THR A 10 1.22 7.42 3.70
N HIS A 11 2.17 8.31 3.43
CA HIS A 11 2.48 8.83 2.10
C HIS A 11 3.99 8.71 1.89
N LEU A 12 4.41 7.93 0.90
CA LEU A 12 5.83 7.71 0.60
C LEU A 12 6.38 8.75 -0.39
N PRO A 13 7.70 9.01 -0.42
CA PRO A 13 8.30 9.98 -1.35
C PRO A 13 8.07 9.62 -2.82
N TYR A 14 7.85 10.65 -3.65
CA TYR A 14 7.33 10.49 -5.02
C TYR A 14 8.39 10.51 -6.12
N ARG A 15 9.64 10.91 -5.85
CA ARG A 15 10.63 11.03 -6.92
C ARG A 15 11.09 9.65 -7.39
N ASP A 16 11.50 9.55 -8.65
CA ASP A 16 11.97 8.28 -9.22
C ASP A 16 13.18 7.73 -8.45
N GLU A 17 14.11 8.60 -8.04
CA GLU A 17 15.30 8.24 -7.25
C GLU A 17 14.99 7.80 -5.81
N ASP A 18 13.73 7.87 -5.38
CA ASP A 18 13.30 7.52 -4.04
C ASP A 18 12.88 6.04 -3.88
N GLU A 19 12.90 5.21 -4.92
CA GLU A 19 12.53 3.78 -4.78
C GLU A 19 13.27 3.07 -3.63
N PRO A 20 14.60 3.22 -3.44
CA PRO A 20 15.28 2.62 -2.29
C PRO A 20 14.80 3.17 -0.93
N ARG A 21 14.28 4.40 -0.88
CA ARG A 21 13.71 5.01 0.33
C ARG A 21 12.29 4.52 0.58
N ARG A 22 11.49 4.33 -0.48
CA ARG A 22 10.15 3.73 -0.41
C ARG A 22 10.22 2.29 0.10
N VAL A 23 11.17 1.48 -0.39
CA VAL A 23 11.44 0.12 0.12
C VAL A 23 11.77 0.13 1.61
N LYS A 24 12.69 0.99 2.05
CA LYS A 24 13.01 1.14 3.49
C LYS A 24 11.79 1.56 4.33
N GLY A 25 10.95 2.43 3.78
CA GLY A 25 9.68 2.83 4.40
C GLY A 25 8.72 1.65 4.56
N ALA A 26 8.54 0.84 3.51
CA ALA A 26 7.71 -0.35 3.53
C ALA A 26 8.24 -1.40 4.53
N GLU A 27 9.55 -1.64 4.58
CA GLU A 27 10.20 -2.56 5.52
C GLU A 27 10.03 -2.11 6.98
N LEU A 28 10.18 -0.81 7.25
CA LEU A 28 9.95 -0.23 8.58
C LEU A 28 8.50 -0.41 9.02
N ILE A 29 7.54 -0.15 8.12
CA ILE A 29 6.11 -0.34 8.38
C ILE A 29 5.84 -1.82 8.64
N GLY A 30 6.37 -2.73 7.81
CA GLY A 30 6.24 -4.19 8.00
C GLY A 30 6.80 -4.66 9.35
N THR A 31 7.96 -4.13 9.76
CA THR A 31 8.54 -4.39 11.10
C THR A 31 7.63 -3.90 12.22
N ARG A 32 6.91 -2.79 12.01
CA ARG A 32 5.97 -2.24 12.99
C ARG A 32 4.68 -3.05 13.06
N VAL A 33 4.17 -3.52 11.92
CA VAL A 33 3.05 -4.46 11.84
C VAL A 33 3.38 -5.76 12.58
N ALA A 34 4.58 -6.31 12.39
CA ALA A 34 5.01 -7.54 13.06
C ALA A 34 5.14 -7.43 14.60
N LYS A 35 5.14 -6.21 15.15
CA LYS A 35 5.16 -5.95 16.61
C LYS A 35 3.77 -5.74 17.21
N LEU A 36 2.73 -5.67 16.39
CA LEU A 36 1.35 -5.56 16.87
C LEU A 36 0.84 -6.93 17.36
N PRO A 37 -0.16 -6.96 18.26
CA PRO A 37 -0.86 -8.19 18.62
C PRO A 37 -1.34 -8.95 17.39
N ALA A 38 -0.90 -10.21 17.24
CA ALA A 38 -1.16 -11.02 16.04
C ALA A 38 -2.63 -11.43 15.88
N ASP A 39 -3.44 -11.31 16.94
CA ASP A 39 -4.88 -11.59 16.94
C ASP A 39 -5.73 -10.42 16.41
N LEU A 40 -5.13 -9.25 16.19
CA LEU A 40 -5.83 -8.06 15.70
C LEU A 40 -5.49 -7.80 14.21
N PRO A 41 -6.51 -7.67 13.34
CA PRO A 41 -6.29 -7.32 11.94
C PRO A 41 -5.61 -5.95 11.79
N VAL A 42 -4.88 -5.79 10.69
CA VAL A 42 -4.27 -4.51 10.31
C VAL A 42 -4.78 -4.09 8.94
N VAL A 43 -5.18 -2.82 8.83
CA VAL A 43 -5.51 -2.16 7.56
C VAL A 43 -4.50 -1.05 7.35
N LEU A 44 -3.72 -1.14 6.27
CA LEU A 44 -2.82 -0.09 5.81
C LEU A 44 -3.38 0.55 4.55
N THR A 45 -3.45 1.88 4.55
CA THR A 45 -3.80 2.69 3.38
C THR A 45 -2.70 3.71 3.12
N GLY A 46 -2.73 4.33 1.95
CA GLY A 46 -1.78 5.39 1.63
C GLY A 46 -1.60 5.64 0.15
N ASP A 47 -0.86 6.69 -0.14
CA ASP A 47 -0.22 6.88 -1.44
C ASP A 47 1.24 6.40 -1.32
N PHE A 48 1.53 5.29 -1.98
CA PHE A 48 2.84 4.67 -1.91
C PHE A 48 3.82 5.18 -2.98
N ASN A 49 3.35 5.98 -3.95
CA ASN A 49 4.12 6.39 -5.13
C ASN A 49 4.88 5.21 -5.77
N SER A 50 4.20 4.07 -5.91
CA SER A 50 4.78 2.83 -6.43
C SER A 50 3.68 1.92 -6.93
N GLU A 51 3.97 1.22 -8.02
CA GLU A 51 3.08 0.25 -8.63
C GLU A 51 3.14 -1.19 -8.11
N PRO A 52 2.02 -1.94 -8.21
CA PRO A 52 2.02 -3.39 -8.30
C PRO A 52 3.13 -3.95 -9.19
N GLY A 53 4.00 -4.76 -8.58
CA GLY A 53 5.17 -5.37 -9.23
C GLY A 53 6.50 -4.65 -8.96
N GLY A 54 6.46 -3.39 -8.50
CA GLY A 54 7.63 -2.65 -8.00
C GLY A 54 8.18 -3.21 -6.68
N ASP A 55 9.39 -2.79 -6.30
CA ASP A 55 10.07 -3.35 -5.13
C ASP A 55 9.42 -2.92 -3.81
N THR A 56 8.93 -1.69 -3.74
CA THR A 56 8.12 -1.20 -2.62
C THR A 56 6.83 -2.02 -2.45
N TYR A 57 6.11 -2.31 -3.54
CA TYR A 57 4.93 -3.18 -3.52
C TYR A 57 5.28 -4.60 -3.05
N LYS A 58 6.38 -5.19 -3.56
CA LYS A 58 6.87 -6.50 -3.10
C LYS A 58 7.21 -6.48 -1.61
N ALA A 59 7.80 -5.40 -1.09
CA ALA A 59 8.12 -5.28 0.32
C ALA A 59 6.85 -5.29 1.19
N PHE A 60 5.80 -4.54 0.82
CA PHE A 60 4.52 -4.58 1.53
C PHE A 60 3.83 -5.95 1.43
N THR A 61 3.80 -6.55 0.24
CA THR A 61 3.07 -7.81 -0.01
C THR A 61 3.72 -9.06 0.58
N ARG A 62 4.92 -8.95 1.16
CA ARG A 62 5.50 -9.99 2.02
C ARG A 62 4.76 -10.17 3.35
N VAL A 63 4.10 -9.12 3.83
CA VAL A 63 3.48 -9.08 5.17
C VAL A 63 1.99 -8.69 5.14
N LEU A 64 1.51 -8.07 4.06
CA LEU A 64 0.13 -7.64 3.87
C LEU A 64 -0.43 -8.20 2.56
N GLN A 65 -1.75 -8.19 2.41
CA GLN A 65 -2.43 -8.58 1.17
C GLN A 65 -2.98 -7.34 0.45
N ASP A 66 -2.75 -7.25 -0.87
CA ASP A 66 -3.37 -6.22 -1.70
C ASP A 66 -4.88 -6.50 -1.82
N THR A 67 -5.71 -5.64 -1.21
CA THR A 67 -7.17 -5.77 -1.17
C THR A 67 -7.80 -5.85 -2.55
N ARG A 68 -7.24 -5.20 -3.58
CA ARG A 68 -7.77 -5.24 -4.96
C ARG A 68 -7.65 -6.64 -5.56
N THR A 69 -6.60 -7.38 -5.20
CA THR A 69 -6.38 -8.77 -5.66
C THR A 69 -7.22 -9.79 -4.88
N GLN A 70 -7.73 -9.43 -3.70
CA GLN A 70 -8.49 -10.35 -2.85
C GLN A 70 -9.99 -10.41 -3.18
N VAL A 71 -10.49 -9.54 -4.06
CA VAL A 71 -11.91 -9.51 -4.43
C VAL A 71 -12.16 -10.18 -5.79
N LYS A 72 -13.25 -10.94 -5.90
CA LYS A 72 -13.62 -11.65 -7.15
C LYS A 72 -13.90 -10.70 -8.32
N ALA A 73 -14.45 -9.53 -8.03
CA ALA A 73 -14.86 -8.54 -9.02
C ALA A 73 -14.49 -7.12 -8.52
N PRO A 74 -13.23 -6.68 -8.69
CA PRO A 74 -12.82 -5.34 -8.28
C PRO A 74 -13.60 -4.28 -9.06
N GLN A 75 -14.19 -3.32 -8.34
CA GLN A 75 -14.95 -2.22 -8.94
C GLN A 75 -14.09 -0.95 -9.02
N GLY A 76 -14.47 -0.06 -9.95
CA GLY A 76 -13.81 1.22 -10.16
C GLY A 76 -12.49 1.13 -10.94
N PRO A 77 -11.92 2.29 -11.29
CA PRO A 77 -10.67 2.38 -12.04
C PRO A 77 -9.56 1.56 -11.39
N ARG A 78 -8.72 0.94 -12.23
CA ARG A 78 -7.52 0.23 -11.78
C ARG A 78 -6.41 1.18 -11.37
N LEU A 79 -6.29 2.27 -12.11
CA LEU A 79 -5.32 3.33 -11.90
C LEU A 79 -5.90 4.36 -10.91
N THR A 80 -5.03 4.87 -10.03
CA THR A 80 -5.42 5.80 -8.95
C THR A 80 -4.90 7.22 -9.14
N PHE A 81 -3.94 7.44 -10.05
CA PHE A 81 -3.38 8.75 -10.38
C PHE A 81 -3.91 9.30 -11.72
N HIS A 82 -4.25 10.60 -11.77
CA HIS A 82 -4.86 11.21 -12.96
C HIS A 82 -4.40 12.65 -13.28
N ASP A 83 -3.44 13.21 -12.55
CA ASP A 83 -2.84 14.54 -12.81
C ASP A 83 -3.87 15.65 -13.18
N PHE A 84 -4.97 15.76 -12.42
CA PHE A 84 -6.10 16.67 -12.70
C PHE A 84 -6.80 16.54 -14.07
N THR A 85 -6.41 15.59 -14.92
CA THR A 85 -7.03 15.40 -16.26
C THR A 85 -8.39 14.70 -16.21
N GLY A 86 -8.75 14.08 -15.09
CA GLY A 86 -9.92 13.21 -14.94
C GLY A 86 -9.78 11.87 -15.67
N LYS A 87 -8.68 11.63 -16.38
CA LYS A 87 -8.32 10.35 -17.00
C LYS A 87 -7.11 9.80 -16.26
N ALA A 88 -7.24 8.58 -15.76
CA ALA A 88 -6.11 7.98 -15.06
C ALA A 88 -4.99 7.65 -16.07
N THR A 89 -3.79 8.14 -15.82
CA THR A 89 -2.72 8.26 -16.82
C THR A 89 -1.72 7.12 -16.75
N VAL A 90 -1.26 6.80 -15.55
CA VAL A 90 -0.20 5.83 -15.35
C VAL A 90 -0.49 4.97 -14.13
N GLN A 91 -0.09 3.72 -14.28
CA GLN A 91 0.49 2.97 -13.18
C GLN A 91 1.95 3.47 -13.15
N LEU A 92 2.32 4.32 -12.20
CA LEU A 92 3.69 4.78 -11.91
C LEU A 92 4.67 3.62 -11.66
#